data_AF-A0A817CF02-F1
#
_entry.id   AF-A0A817CF02-F1
#
_cell.length_a   1.000
_cell.length_b   1.000
_cell.length_c   1.000
_cell.angle_alpha   90.00
_cell.angle_beta   90.00
_cell.angle_gamma   90.00
#
_symmetry.space_group_name_H-M   'P 1'
#
loop_
_entity.id
_entity.type
_entity.pdbx_description
1 polymer ?
#
loop_
_entity_poly.entity_id
_entity_poly.type
_entity_poly.pdbx_seq_one_letter_code
_entity_poly.pdbx_strand_id
1 'polypeptide(L)'
;MMTKLFESKKKCLIVGVISGIFLTILLPQLLNKNKWEKNKQQTYHVNKKNEHDFAEYSQWPPFLTDPTFDLTLWRKHCWINQVSLPSQDPQLYYKKNYTAYTVCKDVISLINSIYNMKTNIAKVEYPEIFAQKIRKIFNYDNTLYAKALQQELYFVINKYTFEHTVYNPLRGRRPVQSPEVPVEQYLNETMEKTSKNCDLCNYQNMTAIDSLGRMENRYAYSAANAFKFDQWHSMFMPKQHDITKLTFEELKDVLTLAWKWFQAAHKESPLHRFPTILWDSLPHGGASQVHPHIHATLHSDHYYGSIKYLI
;
A
#
# COMPACT_ATOMS: atom_id res chain seq x y z
N MET A 1 26.60 -60.56 -7.68
CA MET A 1 25.98 -60.65 -6.34
C MET A 1 26.74 -59.88 -5.25
N MET A 2 28.03 -59.54 -5.42
CA MET A 2 28.83 -58.79 -4.43
C MET A 2 28.61 -57.26 -4.37
N THR A 3 28.00 -56.64 -5.38
CA THR A 3 27.81 -55.17 -5.42
C THR A 3 26.66 -54.67 -4.55
N LYS A 4 25.63 -55.50 -4.29
CA LYS A 4 24.50 -55.13 -3.40
C LYS A 4 24.84 -55.17 -1.90
N LEU A 5 25.89 -55.91 -1.50
CA LEU A 5 26.30 -55.98 -0.09
C LEU A 5 27.06 -54.73 0.39
N PHE A 6 27.70 -54.00 -0.52
CA PHE A 6 28.47 -52.79 -0.18
C PHE A 6 27.60 -51.54 0.05
N GLU A 7 26.47 -51.41 -0.66
CA GLU A 7 25.53 -50.29 -0.45
C GLU A 7 24.76 -50.41 0.87
N SER A 8 24.45 -51.63 1.31
CA SER A 8 23.76 -51.88 2.59
C SER A 8 24.60 -51.41 3.79
N LYS A 9 25.92 -51.66 3.78
CA LYS A 9 26.81 -51.24 4.87
C LYS A 9 27.02 -49.73 4.95
N LYS A 10 26.98 -49.01 3.82
CA LYS A 10 27.06 -47.52 3.82
C LYS A 10 25.79 -46.88 4.38
N LYS A 11 24.60 -47.44 4.11
CA LYS A 11 23.34 -46.93 4.66
C LYS A 11 23.24 -47.12 6.18
N CYS A 12 23.69 -48.24 6.72
CA CYS A 12 23.74 -48.43 8.18
C CYS A 12 24.72 -47.48 8.89
N LEU A 13 25.88 -47.17 8.28
CA LEU A 13 26.84 -46.25 8.88
C LEU A 13 26.32 -44.81 8.93
N ILE A 14 25.60 -44.37 7.89
CA ILE A 14 25.02 -43.01 7.82
C ILE A 14 23.85 -42.85 8.81
N VAL A 15 23.01 -43.87 8.98
CA VAL A 15 21.92 -43.85 9.98
C VAL A 15 22.47 -43.84 11.41
N GLY A 16 23.57 -44.57 11.68
CA GLY A 16 24.23 -44.56 12.99
C GLY A 16 24.83 -43.20 13.36
N VAL A 17 25.44 -42.49 12.40
CA VAL A 17 26.02 -41.16 12.63
C VAL A 17 24.94 -40.09 12.83
N ILE A 18 23.85 -40.14 12.07
CA ILE A 18 22.73 -39.19 12.22
C ILE A 18 22.00 -39.41 13.56
N SER A 19 21.85 -40.66 14.01
CA SER A 19 21.27 -40.98 15.32
C SER A 19 22.17 -40.53 16.49
N GLY A 20 23.50 -40.58 16.33
CA GLY A 20 24.46 -40.12 17.35
C GLY A 20 24.52 -38.60 17.49
N ILE A 21 24.37 -37.87 16.38
CA ILE A 21 24.30 -36.40 16.38
C ILE A 21 23.00 -35.91 17.01
N PHE A 22 21.88 -36.60 16.76
CA PHE A 22 20.59 -36.28 17.41
C PHE A 22 20.64 -36.48 18.94
N LEU A 23 21.32 -37.53 19.44
CA LEU A 23 21.40 -37.77 20.88
C LEU A 23 22.39 -36.86 21.62
N THR A 24 23.42 -36.34 20.95
CA THR A 24 24.47 -35.54 21.62
C THR A 24 24.25 -34.03 21.51
N ILE A 25 23.56 -33.55 20.48
CA ILE A 25 23.36 -32.10 20.26
C ILE A 25 21.94 -31.65 20.65
N LEU A 26 20.90 -32.44 20.35
CA LEU A 26 19.51 -32.05 20.62
C LEU A 26 19.00 -32.47 22.00
N LEU A 27 19.52 -33.56 22.57
CA LEU A 27 19.11 -34.02 23.90
C LEU A 27 19.49 -33.03 25.02
N PRO A 28 20.67 -32.37 25.01
CA PRO A 28 20.98 -31.31 25.96
C PRO A 28 20.09 -30.06 25.78
N GLN A 29 19.60 -29.79 24.57
CA GLN A 29 18.70 -28.65 24.30
C GLN A 29 17.26 -28.94 24.76
N LEU A 30 16.80 -30.19 24.66
CA LEU A 30 15.47 -30.62 25.15
C LEU A 30 15.42 -30.83 26.67
N LEU A 31 16.52 -31.27 27.29
CA LEU A 31 16.63 -31.41 28.74
C LEU A 31 16.89 -30.08 29.47
N ASN A 32 17.26 -29.01 28.74
CA ASN A 32 17.43 -27.67 29.31
C ASN A 32 16.14 -26.83 29.26
N LYS A 33 14.98 -27.48 29.47
CA LYS A 33 13.66 -26.83 29.60
C LYS A 33 13.62 -25.79 30.73
N ASN A 34 14.50 -25.93 31.73
CA ASN A 34 14.62 -25.00 32.85
C ASN A 34 15.26 -23.64 32.49
N LYS A 35 15.97 -23.53 31.36
CA LYS A 35 16.55 -22.23 30.93
C LYS A 35 15.53 -21.33 30.23
N TRP A 36 14.53 -21.92 29.58
CA TRP A 36 13.41 -21.18 28.97
C TRP A 36 12.39 -20.70 30.01
N GLU A 37 12.12 -21.49 31.06
CA GLU A 37 11.28 -21.09 32.19
C GLU A 37 11.96 -20.00 33.06
N LYS A 38 13.28 -20.10 33.30
CA LYS A 38 14.03 -19.03 34.00
C LYS A 38 14.04 -17.71 33.22
N ASN A 39 14.03 -17.75 31.89
CA ASN A 39 13.93 -16.54 31.07
C ASN A 39 12.50 -15.95 31.04
N LYS A 40 11.45 -16.74 31.31
CA LYS A 40 10.07 -16.20 31.49
C LYS A 40 9.89 -15.50 32.83
N GLN A 41 10.54 -15.98 33.89
CA GLN A 41 10.49 -15.34 35.22
C GLN A 41 11.41 -14.11 35.33
N GLN A 42 12.29 -13.87 34.36
CA GLN A 42 13.16 -12.68 34.32
C GLN A 42 12.57 -11.51 33.51
N THR A 43 11.30 -11.62 33.10
CA THR A 43 10.50 -10.51 32.59
C THR A 43 9.30 -10.29 33.52
N TYR A 44 9.10 -9.04 33.93
CA TYR A 44 8.08 -8.53 34.87
C TYR A 44 8.44 -8.51 36.37
N HIS A 45 9.69 -8.22 36.70
CA HIS A 45 9.94 -7.22 37.74
C HIS A 45 10.30 -5.89 37.06
N VAL A 46 9.26 -5.18 36.61
CA VAL A 46 9.37 -3.74 36.39
C VAL A 46 9.71 -3.17 37.75
N ASN A 47 10.97 -2.79 37.93
CA ASN A 47 11.41 -2.01 39.07
C ASN A 47 10.54 -0.76 39.10
N LYS A 48 9.63 -0.69 40.08
CA LYS A 48 8.86 0.50 40.45
C LYS A 48 9.78 1.49 41.18
N LYS A 49 10.92 1.81 40.57
CA LYS A 49 11.86 2.81 41.04
C LYS A 49 12.09 3.80 39.90
N ASN A 50 11.67 5.02 40.17
CA ASN A 50 11.79 6.24 39.40
C ASN A 50 10.65 6.48 38.39
N GLU A 51 9.51 6.90 38.94
CA GLU A 51 8.73 7.96 38.30
C GLU A 51 9.65 9.16 38.03
N HIS A 52 9.58 9.69 36.81
CA HIS A 52 10.24 10.91 36.32
C HIS A 52 11.73 10.83 35.98
N ASP A 53 12.07 10.04 34.97
CA ASP A 53 13.10 10.44 33.99
C ASP A 53 12.68 9.83 32.63
N PHE A 54 11.52 10.27 32.13
CA PHE A 54 11.33 10.24 30.68
C PHE A 54 12.36 11.21 30.15
N ALA A 55 13.46 10.70 29.58
CA ALA A 55 14.34 11.50 28.75
C ALA A 55 13.43 12.32 27.83
N GLU A 56 13.39 13.64 28.05
CA GLU A 56 12.46 14.53 27.36
C GLU A 56 12.65 14.25 25.87
N TYR A 57 11.63 13.68 25.23
CA TYR A 57 11.54 13.69 23.77
C TYR A 57 11.85 15.13 23.36
N SER A 58 12.68 15.33 22.34
CA SER A 58 13.06 16.69 21.91
C SER A 58 11.79 17.52 21.78
N GLN A 59 11.56 18.41 22.74
CA GLN A 59 10.40 19.27 22.67
C GLN A 59 10.69 20.20 21.50
N TRP A 60 9.82 20.18 20.51
CA TRP A 60 9.87 21.21 19.48
C TRP A 60 9.92 22.55 20.21
N PRO A 61 10.85 23.46 19.85
CA PRO A 61 10.88 24.78 20.45
C PRO A 61 9.47 25.37 20.38
N PRO A 62 9.03 26.13 21.40
CA PRO A 62 7.71 26.73 21.39
C PRO A 62 7.51 27.44 20.06
N PHE A 63 6.40 27.12 19.38
CA PHE A 63 6.11 27.67 18.06
C PHE A 63 5.93 29.18 18.22
N LEU A 64 6.98 29.94 17.87
CA LEU A 64 6.92 31.39 17.87
C LEU A 64 6.06 31.80 16.68
N THR A 65 4.82 32.17 16.96
CA THR A 65 3.98 32.82 15.97
C THR A 65 4.58 34.19 15.68
N ASP A 66 4.81 34.48 14.40
CA ASP A 66 5.17 35.84 14.00
C ASP A 66 4.02 36.77 14.42
N PRO A 67 4.24 37.72 15.36
CA PRO A 67 3.19 38.60 15.84
C PRO A 67 2.66 39.51 14.74
N THR A 68 3.36 39.61 13.61
CA THR A 68 2.94 40.37 12.43
C THR A 68 2.03 39.57 11.49
N PHE A 69 1.86 38.25 11.71
CA PHE A 69 1.00 37.43 10.89
C PHE A 69 -0.49 37.59 11.28
N ASP A 70 -1.23 38.33 10.45
CA ASP A 70 -2.68 38.47 10.60
C ASP A 70 -3.43 37.34 9.88
N LEU A 71 -3.87 36.35 10.66
CA LEU A 71 -4.68 35.23 10.18
C LEU A 71 -6.02 35.67 9.57
N THR A 72 -6.62 36.76 10.06
CA THR A 72 -7.90 37.28 9.55
C THR A 72 -7.71 37.88 8.17
N LEU A 73 -6.67 38.69 7.99
CA LEU A 73 -6.28 39.23 6.69
C LEU A 73 -5.95 38.12 5.70
N TRP A 74 -5.16 37.13 6.13
CA TRP A 74 -4.85 35.98 5.29
C TRP A 74 -6.11 35.19 4.92
N ARG A 75 -7.03 34.91 5.85
CA ARG A 75 -8.28 34.21 5.51
C ARG A 75 -9.14 35.01 4.54
N LYS A 76 -9.21 36.32 4.71
CA LYS A 76 -10.02 37.20 3.84
C LYS A 76 -9.48 37.32 2.42
N HIS A 77 -8.16 37.38 2.27
CA HIS A 77 -7.52 37.73 1.00
C HIS A 77 -6.76 36.57 0.34
N CYS A 78 -6.34 35.57 1.13
CA CYS A 78 -5.55 34.43 0.68
C CYS A 78 -6.31 33.09 0.76
N TRP A 79 -7.32 32.96 1.62
CA TRP A 79 -8.11 31.73 1.71
C TRP A 79 -9.37 31.83 0.86
N ILE A 80 -9.42 31.08 -0.23
CA ILE A 80 -10.61 31.01 -1.06
C ILE A 80 -11.57 29.99 -0.40
N ASN A 81 -12.69 30.46 0.15
CA ASN A 81 -13.70 29.60 0.80
C ASN A 81 -14.37 28.58 -0.15
N GLN A 82 -14.04 28.62 -1.45
CA GLN A 82 -14.54 27.71 -2.49
C GLN A 82 -13.38 27.26 -3.41
N VAL A 83 -12.38 26.57 -2.87
CA VAL A 83 -11.42 25.88 -3.72
C VAL A 83 -12.08 24.60 -4.24
N SER A 84 -12.69 24.67 -5.42
CA SER A 84 -12.55 23.54 -6.32
C SER A 84 -11.06 23.47 -6.65
N LEU A 85 -10.39 22.37 -6.31
CA LEU A 85 -8.98 22.20 -6.65
C LEU A 85 -8.84 22.50 -8.16
N PRO A 86 -7.96 23.42 -8.54
CA PRO A 86 -7.85 23.81 -9.93
C PRO A 86 -7.45 22.58 -10.76
N SER A 87 -8.05 22.41 -11.93
CA SER A 87 -7.64 21.41 -12.93
C SER A 87 -6.24 21.70 -13.54
N GLN A 88 -5.57 22.74 -13.04
CA GLN A 88 -4.23 23.19 -13.41
C GLN A 88 -3.27 22.95 -12.26
N ASP A 89 -1.97 22.91 -12.55
CA ASP A 89 -0.89 22.82 -11.55
C ASP A 89 -1.19 23.77 -10.36
N PRO A 90 -1.39 23.23 -9.14
CA PRO A 90 -1.69 24.03 -7.96
C PRO A 90 -0.66 25.15 -7.77
N GLN A 91 0.62 24.91 -8.06
CA GLN A 91 1.65 25.93 -7.96
C GLN A 91 1.39 27.10 -8.93
N LEU A 92 0.94 26.82 -10.15
CA LEU A 92 0.62 27.83 -11.14
C LEU A 92 -0.62 28.65 -10.75
N TYR A 93 -1.65 27.97 -10.22
CA TYR A 93 -2.85 28.63 -9.70
C TYR A 93 -2.50 29.57 -8.53
N TYR A 94 -1.71 29.09 -7.56
CA TYR A 94 -1.29 29.88 -6.43
C TYR A 94 -0.39 31.06 -6.88
N LYS A 95 0.47 30.85 -7.88
CA LYS A 95 1.34 31.91 -8.41
C LYS A 95 0.56 33.02 -9.13
N LYS A 96 -0.58 32.73 -9.75
CA LYS A 96 -1.36 33.72 -10.52
C LYS A 96 -2.31 34.55 -9.67
N ASN A 97 -2.97 33.94 -8.67
CA ASN A 97 -4.05 34.59 -7.93
C ASN A 97 -3.61 35.33 -6.65
N TYR A 98 -2.42 35.02 -6.13
CA TYR A 98 -1.99 35.49 -4.81
C TYR A 98 -0.91 36.57 -4.83
N THR A 99 -0.64 37.18 -5.99
CA THR A 99 0.41 38.20 -6.14
C THR A 99 0.02 39.59 -5.62
N ALA A 100 -1.24 39.81 -5.26
CA ALA A 100 -1.75 41.13 -4.85
C ALA A 100 -1.39 41.52 -3.41
N TYR A 101 -1.17 40.54 -2.51
CA TYR A 101 -0.89 40.79 -1.09
C TYR A 101 0.41 40.10 -0.66
N THR A 102 1.27 40.82 0.07
CA THR A 102 2.55 40.31 0.59
C THR A 102 2.35 39.10 1.50
N VAL A 103 1.39 39.16 2.42
CA VAL A 103 1.06 38.03 3.32
C VAL A 103 0.70 36.73 2.57
N CYS A 104 0.06 36.82 1.40
CA CYS A 104 -0.22 35.63 0.60
C CYS A 104 1.05 35.09 -0.07
N LYS A 105 1.93 35.98 -0.56
CA LYS A 105 3.22 35.59 -1.14
C LYS A 105 4.11 34.89 -0.14
N ASP A 106 4.18 35.40 1.09
CA ASP A 106 5.06 34.86 2.13
C ASP A 106 4.62 33.45 2.53
N VAL A 107 3.31 33.23 2.74
CA VAL A 107 2.77 31.90 3.06
C VAL A 107 2.97 30.92 1.90
N ILE A 108 2.68 31.33 0.66
CA ILE A 108 2.90 30.46 -0.51
C ILE A 108 4.39 30.17 -0.72
N SER A 109 5.27 31.15 -0.46
CA SER A 109 6.72 30.97 -0.49
C SER A 109 7.17 29.95 0.55
N LEU A 110 6.65 30.04 1.77
CA LEU A 110 6.91 29.06 2.84
C LEU A 110 6.39 27.66 2.48
N ILE A 111 5.16 27.55 1.98
CA ILE A 111 4.61 26.27 1.53
C ILE A 111 5.50 25.69 0.42
N ASN A 112 5.89 26.49 -0.57
CA ASN A 112 6.74 26.04 -1.67
C ASN A 112 8.19 25.78 -1.23
N SER A 113 8.67 26.33 -0.11
CA SER A 113 9.99 26.02 0.43
C SER A 113 10.01 24.67 1.15
N ILE A 114 8.87 24.23 1.69
CA ILE A 114 8.72 22.97 2.42
C ILE A 114 8.21 21.85 1.53
N TYR A 115 7.26 22.13 0.64
CA TYR A 115 6.54 21.12 -0.14
C TYR A 115 6.80 21.24 -1.63
N ASN A 116 6.84 20.09 -2.29
CA ASN A 116 6.69 19.96 -3.73
C ASN A 116 5.27 19.47 -4.02
N MET A 117 4.53 20.19 -4.84
CA MET A 117 3.16 19.85 -5.20
C MET A 117 3.10 19.54 -6.68
N LYS A 118 2.51 18.40 -7.05
CA LYS A 118 2.39 17.96 -8.44
C LYS A 118 1.01 17.46 -8.74
N THR A 119 0.62 17.49 -10.01
CA THR A 119 -0.60 16.87 -10.49
C THR A 119 -0.32 15.92 -11.63
N ASN A 120 -0.94 14.74 -11.59
CA ASN A 120 -0.98 13.81 -12.73
C ASN A 120 -2.42 13.42 -13.05
N ILE A 121 -2.64 12.91 -14.25
CA ILE A 121 -3.91 12.33 -14.67
C ILE A 121 -3.73 10.83 -14.86
N ALA A 122 -4.50 10.03 -14.14
CA ALA A 122 -4.57 8.59 -14.31
C ALA A 122 -5.78 8.20 -15.14
N LYS A 123 -5.57 7.46 -16.22
CA LYS A 123 -6.64 6.97 -17.09
C LYS A 123 -7.03 5.55 -16.70
N VAL A 124 -8.32 5.25 -16.82
CA VAL A 124 -8.86 3.91 -16.60
C VAL A 124 -10.12 3.71 -17.44
N GLU A 125 -10.33 2.47 -17.87
CA GLU A 125 -11.53 2.04 -18.57
C GLU A 125 -12.33 1.05 -17.71
N TYR A 126 -13.65 1.09 -17.83
CA TYR A 126 -14.56 0.18 -17.14
C TYR A 126 -15.36 -0.62 -18.18
N PRO A 127 -15.29 -1.97 -18.17
CA PRO A 127 -16.21 -2.80 -18.96
C PRO A 127 -17.66 -2.46 -18.66
N GLU A 128 -18.59 -2.64 -19.61
CA GLU A 128 -19.99 -2.19 -19.48
C GLU A 128 -20.66 -2.61 -18.17
N ILE A 129 -20.48 -3.88 -17.76
CA ILE A 129 -21.06 -4.39 -16.51
C ILE A 129 -20.46 -3.68 -15.29
N PHE A 130 -19.14 -3.51 -15.26
CA PHE A 130 -18.47 -2.78 -14.18
C PHE A 130 -18.81 -1.28 -14.20
N ALA A 131 -18.95 -0.68 -15.39
CA ALA A 131 -19.33 0.70 -15.58
C ALA A 131 -20.69 1.00 -14.94
N GLN A 132 -21.67 0.10 -15.08
CA GLN A 132 -22.96 0.21 -14.40
C GLN A 132 -22.82 0.22 -12.87
N LYS A 133 -21.95 -0.63 -12.33
CA LYS A 133 -21.64 -0.64 -10.88
C LYS A 133 -20.99 0.67 -10.43
N ILE A 134 -20.01 1.20 -11.19
CA ILE A 134 -19.36 2.48 -10.89
C ILE A 134 -20.36 3.64 -10.98
N ARG A 135 -21.22 3.69 -12.00
CA ARG A 135 -22.30 4.69 -12.11
C ARG A 135 -23.21 4.66 -10.88
N LYS A 136 -23.60 3.46 -10.43
CA LYS A 136 -24.41 3.30 -9.21
C LYS A 136 -23.70 3.86 -7.97
N ILE A 137 -22.39 3.63 -7.80
CA ILE A 137 -21.60 4.20 -6.69
C ILE A 137 -21.65 5.73 -6.70
N PHE A 138 -21.67 6.34 -7.88
CA PHE A 138 -21.77 7.79 -8.04
C PHE A 138 -23.20 8.30 -8.15
N ASN A 139 -24.21 7.51 -7.77
CA ASN A 139 -25.63 7.88 -7.90
C ASN A 139 -26.00 8.37 -9.32
N TYR A 140 -25.37 7.76 -10.34
CA TYR A 140 -25.53 8.10 -11.76
C TYR A 140 -25.14 9.53 -12.13
N ASP A 141 -24.28 10.19 -11.34
CA ASP A 141 -23.69 11.47 -11.70
C ASP A 141 -22.68 11.30 -12.85
N ASN A 142 -23.06 11.79 -14.04
CA ASN A 142 -22.25 11.72 -15.26
C ASN A 142 -20.93 12.50 -15.13
N THR A 143 -20.89 13.57 -14.34
CA THR A 143 -19.67 14.36 -14.11
C THR A 143 -18.67 13.56 -13.30
N LEU A 144 -19.13 12.88 -12.24
CA LEU A 144 -18.28 12.03 -11.42
C LEU A 144 -17.82 10.79 -12.19
N TYR A 145 -18.70 10.20 -12.99
CA TYR A 145 -18.35 9.09 -13.86
C TYR A 145 -17.27 9.48 -14.88
N ALA A 146 -17.40 10.65 -15.53
CA ALA A 146 -16.38 11.16 -16.44
C ALA A 146 -15.03 11.38 -15.72
N LYS A 147 -15.05 11.96 -14.52
CA LYS A 147 -13.84 12.10 -13.66
C LYS A 147 -13.25 10.75 -13.25
N ALA A 148 -14.05 9.70 -13.15
CA ALA A 148 -13.56 8.37 -12.79
C ALA A 148 -12.75 7.71 -13.91
N LEU A 149 -13.06 8.02 -15.17
CA LEU A 149 -12.29 7.57 -16.34
C LEU A 149 -10.95 8.32 -16.47
N GLN A 150 -10.88 9.57 -15.99
CA GLN A 150 -9.69 10.42 -16.03
C GLN A 150 -9.48 11.10 -14.66
N GLN A 151 -8.78 10.41 -13.78
CA GLN A 151 -8.66 10.78 -12.37
C GLN A 151 -7.51 11.75 -12.18
N GLU A 152 -7.80 12.94 -11.66
CA GLU A 152 -6.79 13.88 -11.20
C GLU A 152 -6.19 13.41 -9.87
N LEU A 153 -4.86 13.32 -9.85
CA LEU A 153 -4.08 12.94 -8.68
C LEU A 153 -3.24 14.13 -8.26
N TYR A 154 -3.31 14.47 -6.98
CA TYR A 154 -2.56 15.56 -6.38
C TYR A 154 -1.52 14.96 -5.43
N PHE A 155 -0.25 15.28 -5.67
CA PHE A 155 0.87 14.79 -4.88
C PHE A 155 1.42 15.96 -4.07
N VAL A 156 1.52 15.79 -2.75
CA VAL A 156 2.16 16.74 -1.83
C VAL A 156 3.31 16.03 -1.15
N ILE A 157 4.52 16.46 -1.47
CA ILE A 157 5.76 15.81 -1.02
C ILE A 157 6.51 16.80 -0.15
N ASN A 158 6.80 16.42 1.09
CA ASN A 158 7.70 17.20 1.94
C ASN A 158 9.14 17.07 1.43
N LYS A 159 9.81 18.18 1.16
CA LYS A 159 11.18 18.20 0.60
C LYS A 159 12.24 17.74 1.60
N TYR A 160 11.95 17.81 2.89
CA TYR A 160 12.89 17.49 3.97
C TYR A 160 12.69 16.07 4.50
N THR A 161 11.44 15.65 4.69
CA THR A 161 11.11 14.31 5.22
C THR A 161 10.84 13.28 4.13
N PHE A 162 10.62 13.72 2.88
CA PHE A 162 10.11 12.92 1.76
C PHE A 162 8.78 12.20 2.05
N GLU A 163 8.06 12.60 3.09
CA GLU A 163 6.70 12.15 3.31
C GLU A 163 5.84 12.57 2.14
N HIS A 164 5.04 11.62 1.68
CA HIS A 164 4.30 11.74 0.44
C HIS A 164 2.81 11.53 0.72
N THR A 165 2.02 12.58 0.52
CA THR A 165 0.56 12.52 0.58
C THR A 165 0.01 12.56 -0.83
N VAL A 166 -0.75 11.54 -1.20
CA VAL A 166 -1.50 11.52 -2.46
C VAL A 166 -2.98 11.75 -2.16
N TYR A 167 -3.56 12.74 -2.83
CA TYR A 167 -4.98 12.99 -2.82
C TYR A 167 -5.61 12.64 -4.17
N ASN A 168 -6.59 11.75 -4.13
CA ASN A 168 -7.54 11.52 -5.22
C ASN A 168 -8.94 11.83 -4.69
N PRO A 169 -9.64 12.86 -5.22
CA PRO A 169 -10.99 13.24 -4.78
C PRO A 169 -12.01 12.09 -4.82
N LEU A 170 -11.83 11.12 -5.71
CA LEU A 170 -12.74 9.98 -5.87
C LEU A 170 -12.48 8.86 -4.86
N ARG A 171 -11.28 8.77 -4.28
CA ARG A 171 -10.91 7.67 -3.37
C ARG A 171 -11.73 7.68 -2.08
N GLY A 172 -12.13 8.86 -1.60
CA GLY A 172 -13.05 8.99 -0.46
C GLY A 172 -14.47 8.46 -0.70
N ARG A 173 -14.83 8.14 -1.94
CA ARG A 173 -16.12 7.55 -2.31
C ARG A 173 -16.06 6.04 -2.53
N ARG A 174 -14.92 5.41 -2.23
CA ARG A 174 -14.79 3.95 -2.29
C ARG A 174 -15.74 3.32 -1.27
N PRO A 175 -16.43 2.23 -1.61
CA PRO A 175 -17.13 1.43 -0.62
C PRO A 175 -16.13 0.91 0.41
N VAL A 176 -16.26 1.31 1.67
CA VAL A 176 -15.48 0.77 2.78
C VAL A 176 -16.38 -0.20 3.54
N GLN A 177 -15.90 -1.41 3.76
CA GLN A 177 -16.54 -2.36 4.66
C GLN A 177 -15.83 -2.29 6.00
N SER A 178 -16.55 -1.95 7.07
CA SER A 178 -16.03 -2.04 8.44
C SER A 178 -16.72 -3.22 9.11
N PRO A 179 -16.04 -4.35 9.33
CA PRO A 179 -16.65 -5.46 10.05
C PRO A 179 -16.77 -5.17 11.55
N GLU A 180 -17.93 -5.52 12.13
CA GLU A 180 -18.20 -5.42 13.58
C GLU A 180 -17.85 -6.72 14.35
N VAL A 181 -17.30 -7.73 13.68
CA VAL A 181 -17.08 -9.08 14.23
C VAL A 181 -15.57 -9.42 14.34
N PRO A 182 -15.19 -10.34 15.26
CA PRO A 182 -13.80 -10.79 15.41
C PRO A 182 -13.19 -11.38 14.13
N VAL A 183 -11.88 -11.15 13.92
CA VAL A 183 -11.17 -11.39 12.64
C VAL A 183 -11.25 -12.85 12.14
N GLU A 184 -11.16 -13.85 13.02
CA GLU A 184 -11.19 -15.26 12.61
C GLU A 184 -12.59 -15.70 12.13
N GLN A 185 -13.63 -15.26 12.83
CA GLN A 185 -15.01 -15.50 12.43
C GLN A 185 -15.33 -14.71 11.14
N TYR A 186 -14.84 -13.49 11.04
CA TYR A 186 -14.93 -12.68 9.82
C TYR A 186 -14.30 -13.41 8.64
N LEU A 187 -13.09 -13.95 8.79
CA LEU A 187 -12.36 -14.59 7.70
C LEU A 187 -13.13 -15.79 7.11
N ASN A 188 -13.46 -16.78 7.93
CA ASN A 188 -14.06 -18.01 7.42
C ASN A 188 -15.45 -17.77 6.83
N GLU A 189 -16.29 -17.00 7.52
CA GLU A 189 -17.63 -16.69 7.02
C GLU A 189 -17.59 -15.77 5.78
N THR A 190 -16.69 -14.80 5.76
CA THR A 190 -16.63 -13.83 4.66
C THR A 190 -16.02 -14.42 3.41
N MET A 191 -15.02 -15.31 3.51
CA MET A 191 -14.45 -15.99 2.34
C MET A 191 -15.51 -16.81 1.61
N GLU A 192 -16.27 -17.66 2.32
CA GLU A 192 -17.30 -18.47 1.69
C GLU A 192 -18.45 -17.62 1.14
N LYS A 193 -18.93 -16.64 1.92
CA LYS A 193 -20.02 -15.74 1.52
C LYS A 193 -19.64 -14.86 0.32
N THR A 194 -18.42 -14.33 0.29
CA THR A 194 -17.99 -13.38 -0.76
C THR A 194 -17.53 -14.06 -2.04
N SER A 195 -17.06 -15.32 -1.99
CA SER A 195 -16.64 -16.07 -3.18
C SER A 195 -17.68 -16.08 -4.30
N LYS A 196 -18.97 -16.16 -3.96
CA LYS A 196 -20.09 -16.28 -4.92
C LYS A 196 -20.30 -15.03 -5.77
N ASN A 197 -20.02 -13.86 -5.21
CA ASN A 197 -20.30 -12.55 -5.83
C ASN A 197 -19.06 -11.63 -5.81
N CYS A 198 -17.86 -12.22 -5.78
CA CYS A 198 -16.61 -11.46 -5.72
C CYS A 198 -16.31 -10.82 -7.08
N ASP A 199 -16.16 -9.49 -7.09
CA ASP A 199 -15.79 -8.75 -8.30
C ASP A 199 -14.45 -9.24 -8.88
N LEU A 200 -13.48 -9.52 -8.00
CA LEU A 200 -12.16 -10.00 -8.39
C LEU A 200 -12.23 -11.43 -8.96
N CYS A 201 -13.16 -12.29 -8.50
CA CYS A 201 -13.36 -13.59 -9.16
C CYS A 201 -13.93 -13.48 -10.58
N ASN A 202 -14.73 -12.45 -10.88
CA ASN A 202 -15.26 -12.16 -12.23
C ASN A 202 -14.49 -11.01 -12.90
N TYR A 203 -13.15 -11.08 -12.85
CA TYR A 203 -12.31 -9.95 -13.17
C TYR A 203 -12.47 -9.42 -14.60
N GLN A 204 -12.80 -10.26 -15.58
CA GLN A 204 -12.94 -9.84 -16.98
C GLN A 204 -14.03 -8.76 -17.13
N ASN A 205 -15.11 -8.87 -16.35
CA ASN A 205 -16.29 -8.03 -16.46
C ASN A 205 -16.46 -7.05 -15.30
N MET A 206 -15.84 -7.33 -14.14
CA MET A 206 -16.07 -6.61 -12.87
C MET A 206 -14.83 -5.86 -12.37
N THR A 207 -13.80 -5.70 -13.20
CA THR A 207 -12.61 -4.91 -12.85
C THR A 207 -12.26 -3.89 -13.93
N ALA A 208 -11.50 -2.88 -13.52
CA ALA A 208 -11.06 -1.83 -14.42
C ALA A 208 -9.85 -2.26 -15.27
N ILE A 209 -9.62 -1.53 -16.36
CA ILE A 209 -8.56 -1.78 -17.36
C ILE A 209 -7.70 -0.51 -17.50
N ASP A 210 -6.38 -0.64 -17.62
CA ASP A 210 -5.49 0.47 -17.97
C ASP A 210 -4.94 0.32 -19.40
N SER A 211 -4.03 1.20 -19.83
CA SER A 211 -3.51 1.18 -21.20
C SER A 211 -2.76 -0.11 -21.56
N LEU A 212 -2.29 -0.87 -20.58
CA LEU A 212 -1.63 -2.16 -20.79
C LEU A 212 -2.63 -3.33 -20.87
N GLY A 213 -3.92 -3.06 -20.72
CA GLY A 213 -4.95 -4.08 -20.71
C GLY A 213 -4.93 -4.92 -19.43
N ARG A 214 -5.27 -6.20 -19.56
CA ARG A 214 -5.11 -7.18 -18.48
C ARG A 214 -4.02 -8.17 -18.86
N MET A 215 -3.08 -8.37 -17.95
CA MET A 215 -2.06 -9.41 -18.06
C MET A 215 -2.51 -10.62 -17.24
N GLU A 216 -2.18 -11.81 -17.70
CA GLU A 216 -2.54 -13.05 -17.00
C GLU A 216 -1.43 -14.09 -17.17
N ASN A 217 -1.26 -14.93 -16.17
CA ASN A 217 -0.46 -16.15 -16.24
C ASN A 217 -1.27 -17.33 -15.66
N ARG A 218 -0.59 -18.44 -15.34
CA ARG A 218 -1.27 -19.66 -14.92
C ARG A 218 -2.13 -19.42 -13.68
N TYR A 219 -1.59 -18.72 -12.69
CA TYR A 219 -2.21 -18.58 -11.38
C TYR A 219 -2.64 -17.17 -11.00
N ALA A 220 -2.31 -16.14 -11.78
CA ALA A 220 -2.57 -14.76 -11.45
C ALA A 220 -3.04 -13.93 -12.65
N TYR A 221 -3.69 -12.81 -12.35
CA TYR A 221 -4.13 -11.82 -13.33
C TYR A 221 -3.95 -10.40 -12.79
N SER A 222 -3.88 -9.43 -13.68
CA SER A 222 -3.84 -8.00 -13.34
C SER A 222 -5.18 -7.33 -13.60
N ALA A 223 -5.47 -6.29 -12.83
CA ALA A 223 -6.52 -5.34 -13.15
C ALA A 223 -6.11 -3.94 -12.70
N ALA A 224 -6.52 -2.92 -13.46
CA ALA A 224 -6.29 -1.56 -13.02
C ALA A 224 -7.07 -1.28 -11.74
N ASN A 225 -6.49 -0.49 -10.85
CA ASN A 225 -7.27 -0.02 -9.71
C ASN A 225 -8.35 0.95 -10.19
N ALA A 226 -9.61 0.70 -9.82
CA ALA A 226 -10.72 1.57 -10.19
C ALA A 226 -10.60 2.98 -9.60
N PHE A 227 -9.87 3.14 -8.47
CA PHE A 227 -9.58 4.42 -7.83
C PHE A 227 -8.07 4.58 -7.67
N LYS A 228 -7.45 5.31 -8.60
CA LYS A 228 -6.00 5.40 -8.76
C LYS A 228 -5.37 6.24 -7.64
N PHE A 229 -4.13 5.95 -7.24
CA PHE A 229 -3.32 6.87 -6.42
C PHE A 229 -1.92 7.09 -7.03
N ASP A 230 -1.67 6.50 -8.20
CA ASP A 230 -0.59 6.88 -9.09
C ASP A 230 -1.13 6.79 -10.51
N GLN A 231 -0.44 7.45 -11.45
CA GLN A 231 -0.73 7.33 -12.88
C GLN A 231 -0.65 5.87 -13.32
N TRP A 232 0.46 5.22 -12.96
CA TRP A 232 0.67 3.78 -13.12
C TRP A 232 0.35 3.09 -11.82
N HIS A 233 -0.90 2.65 -11.67
CA HIS A 233 -1.38 1.93 -10.50
C HIS A 233 -2.27 0.75 -10.89
N SER A 234 -1.75 -0.46 -10.72
CA SER A 234 -2.45 -1.70 -11.02
C SER A 234 -2.54 -2.58 -9.77
N MET A 235 -3.36 -3.62 -9.86
CA MET A 235 -3.51 -4.65 -8.83
C MET A 235 -3.23 -6.02 -9.46
N PHE A 236 -2.67 -6.92 -8.67
CA PHE A 236 -2.38 -8.28 -9.07
C PHE A 236 -2.99 -9.24 -8.07
N MET A 237 -3.72 -10.20 -8.59
CA MET A 237 -4.53 -11.12 -7.81
C MET A 237 -4.18 -12.55 -8.22
N PRO A 238 -4.08 -13.48 -7.27
CA PRO A 238 -4.13 -14.89 -7.60
C PRO A 238 -5.56 -15.26 -8.02
N LYS A 239 -5.71 -16.30 -8.81
CA LYS A 239 -7.03 -16.87 -9.17
C LYS A 239 -7.70 -17.55 -7.97
N GLN A 240 -6.89 -17.95 -6.99
CA GLN A 240 -7.35 -18.46 -5.70
C GLN A 240 -8.02 -17.34 -4.89
N HIS A 241 -9.29 -17.52 -4.56
CA HIS A 241 -10.05 -16.55 -3.75
C HIS A 241 -9.66 -16.59 -2.27
N ASP A 242 -9.35 -17.78 -1.76
CA ASP A 242 -9.10 -18.01 -0.34
C ASP A 242 -7.62 -17.79 0.00
N ILE A 243 -7.31 -16.70 0.71
CA ILE A 243 -5.93 -16.35 1.09
C ILE A 243 -5.25 -17.45 1.92
N THR A 244 -6.01 -18.26 2.68
CA THR A 244 -5.46 -19.34 3.51
C THR A 244 -4.99 -20.54 2.70
N LYS A 245 -5.44 -20.65 1.45
CA LYS A 245 -5.10 -21.72 0.50
C LYS A 245 -4.06 -21.29 -0.52
N LEU A 246 -3.55 -20.07 -0.42
CA LEU A 246 -2.57 -19.54 -1.36
C LEU A 246 -1.26 -20.32 -1.26
N THR A 247 -0.84 -20.90 -2.37
CA THR A 247 0.41 -21.64 -2.48
C THR A 247 1.58 -20.73 -2.84
N PHE A 248 2.80 -21.20 -2.60
CA PHE A 248 4.02 -20.47 -2.99
C PHE A 248 4.09 -20.21 -4.51
N GLU A 249 3.70 -21.18 -5.34
CA GLU A 249 3.72 -21.01 -6.80
C GLU A 249 2.70 -19.96 -7.27
N GLU A 250 1.51 -19.90 -6.65
CA GLU A 250 0.52 -18.87 -6.96
C GLU A 250 1.03 -17.48 -6.57
N LEU A 251 1.65 -17.35 -5.39
CA LEU A 251 2.27 -16.08 -4.97
C LEU A 251 3.42 -15.66 -5.89
N LYS A 252 4.28 -16.60 -6.28
CA LYS A 252 5.37 -16.36 -7.23
C LYS A 252 4.83 -15.88 -8.58
N ASP A 253 3.73 -16.47 -9.06
CA ASP A 253 3.08 -16.03 -10.30
C ASP A 253 2.51 -14.61 -10.18
N VAL A 254 1.93 -14.24 -9.03
CA VAL A 254 1.47 -12.86 -8.76
C VAL A 254 2.64 -11.87 -8.86
N LEU A 255 3.76 -12.15 -8.19
CA LEU A 255 4.95 -11.28 -8.21
C LEU A 255 5.62 -11.23 -9.59
N THR A 256 5.68 -12.36 -10.29
CA THR A 256 6.23 -12.45 -11.65
C THR A 256 5.38 -11.62 -12.62
N LEU A 257 4.05 -11.64 -12.46
CA LEU A 257 3.14 -10.85 -13.28
C LEU A 257 3.31 -9.35 -13.00
N ALA A 258 3.44 -8.96 -11.72
CA ALA A 258 3.71 -7.57 -11.34
C ALA A 258 5.03 -7.06 -11.95
N TRP A 259 6.09 -7.89 -11.93
CA TRP A 259 7.36 -7.54 -12.56
C TRP A 259 7.23 -7.32 -14.07
N LYS A 260 6.53 -8.21 -14.79
CA LYS A 260 6.27 -8.05 -16.22
C LYS A 260 5.48 -6.76 -16.51
N TRP A 261 4.51 -6.45 -15.66
CA TRP A 261 3.75 -5.21 -15.78
C TRP A 261 4.63 -3.98 -15.57
N PHE A 262 5.55 -3.97 -14.59
CA PHE A 262 6.50 -2.85 -14.43
C PHE A 262 7.36 -2.64 -15.68
N GLN A 263 7.84 -3.72 -16.29
CA GLN A 263 8.62 -3.65 -17.53
C GLN A 263 7.80 -3.04 -18.68
N ALA A 264 6.53 -3.44 -18.81
CA ALA A 264 5.63 -2.92 -19.83
C ALA A 264 5.27 -1.44 -19.58
N ALA A 265 4.95 -1.07 -18.34
CA ALA A 265 4.64 0.30 -17.94
C ALA A 265 5.84 1.24 -18.14
N HIS A 266 7.05 0.79 -17.77
CA HIS A 266 8.29 1.54 -18.04
C HIS A 266 8.55 1.70 -19.54
N LYS A 267 8.26 0.67 -20.33
CA LYS A 267 8.41 0.74 -21.80
C LYS A 267 7.46 1.77 -22.42
N GLU A 268 6.21 1.85 -21.95
CA GLU A 268 5.24 2.85 -22.41
C GLU A 268 5.57 4.26 -21.88
N SER A 269 6.15 4.35 -20.68
CA SER A 269 6.54 5.61 -20.06
C SER A 269 7.92 5.52 -19.39
N PRO A 270 9.02 5.77 -20.15
CA PRO A 270 10.39 5.61 -19.65
C PRO A 270 10.77 6.48 -18.45
N LEU A 271 10.00 7.54 -18.18
CA LEU A 271 10.20 8.37 -16.98
C LEU A 271 9.77 7.63 -15.70
N HIS A 272 8.84 6.68 -15.78
CA HIS A 272 8.32 5.91 -14.65
C HIS A 272 9.24 4.73 -14.37
N ARG A 273 9.98 4.78 -13.26
CA ARG A 273 11.10 3.85 -12.98
C ARG A 273 11.24 3.43 -11.52
N PHE A 274 10.33 3.88 -10.64
CA PHE A 274 10.36 3.58 -9.22
C PHE A 274 9.20 2.64 -8.85
N PRO A 275 9.41 1.30 -8.97
CA PRO A 275 8.36 0.32 -8.71
C PRO A 275 8.10 0.18 -7.20
N THR A 276 6.85 0.17 -6.79
CA THR A 276 6.43 -0.12 -5.41
C THR A 276 5.37 -1.21 -5.43
N ILE A 277 5.49 -2.19 -4.54
CA ILE A 277 4.45 -3.18 -4.28
C ILE A 277 3.95 -2.99 -2.84
N LEU A 278 2.64 -3.02 -2.67
CA LEU A 278 1.97 -2.98 -1.37
C LEU A 278 1.02 -4.17 -1.28
N TRP A 279 1.00 -4.84 -0.13
CA TRP A 279 0.04 -5.91 0.14
C TRP A 279 -0.78 -5.54 1.37
N ASP A 280 -1.99 -5.07 1.10
CA ASP A 280 -3.00 -4.82 2.11
C ASP A 280 -3.85 -6.09 2.26
N SER A 281 -4.03 -6.57 3.49
CA SER A 281 -4.84 -7.77 3.77
C SER A 281 -5.96 -7.43 4.73
N LEU A 282 -7.19 -7.78 4.33
CA LEU A 282 -8.43 -7.60 5.11
C LEU A 282 -8.78 -6.12 5.39
N PRO A 283 -10.01 -5.82 5.83
CA PRO A 283 -10.45 -4.44 6.05
C PRO A 283 -9.58 -3.65 7.04
N HIS A 284 -9.13 -4.30 8.13
CA HIS A 284 -8.25 -3.66 9.10
C HIS A 284 -6.86 -3.32 8.52
N GLY A 285 -6.41 -4.06 7.50
CA GLY A 285 -5.21 -3.75 6.74
C GLY A 285 -5.45 -2.81 5.56
N GLY A 286 -6.63 -2.22 5.42
CA GLY A 286 -6.96 -1.27 4.35
C GLY A 286 -7.49 -1.90 3.05
N ALA A 287 -7.62 -3.23 2.97
CA ALA A 287 -8.16 -3.90 1.80
C ALA A 287 -9.69 -3.78 1.76
N SER A 288 -10.26 -3.21 0.69
CA SER A 288 -11.72 -3.11 0.58
C SER A 288 -12.41 -4.37 0.07
N GLN A 289 -11.65 -5.38 -0.32
CA GLN A 289 -12.14 -6.68 -0.77
C GLN A 289 -11.30 -7.77 -0.11
N VAL A 290 -11.96 -8.87 0.24
CA VAL A 290 -11.33 -9.98 0.97
C VAL A 290 -10.46 -10.86 0.05
N HIS A 291 -10.77 -10.91 -1.24
CA HIS A 291 -9.96 -11.61 -2.22
C HIS A 291 -8.52 -11.03 -2.23
N PRO A 292 -7.49 -11.88 -2.08
CA PRO A 292 -6.11 -11.43 -1.92
C PRO A 292 -5.65 -10.64 -3.14
N HIS A 293 -5.01 -9.50 -2.91
CA HIS A 293 -4.46 -8.67 -3.97
C HIS A 293 -3.26 -7.90 -3.48
N ILE A 294 -2.30 -7.70 -4.37
CA ILE A 294 -1.25 -6.71 -4.18
C ILE A 294 -1.53 -5.50 -5.07
N HIS A 295 -1.17 -4.33 -4.58
CA HIS A 295 -1.11 -3.12 -5.37
C HIS A 295 0.31 -2.96 -5.91
N ALA A 296 0.43 -2.53 -7.16
CA ALA A 296 1.71 -2.12 -7.71
C ALA A 296 1.61 -0.72 -8.33
N THR A 297 2.59 0.11 -8.04
CA THR A 297 2.73 1.45 -8.62
C THR A 297 4.10 1.66 -9.22
N LEU A 298 4.17 2.43 -10.31
CA LEU A 298 5.43 2.77 -10.96
C LEU A 298 5.54 4.30 -11.04
N HIS A 299 6.27 4.89 -10.10
CA HIS A 299 6.39 6.33 -9.99
C HIS A 299 7.54 6.87 -10.86
N SER A 300 7.50 8.16 -11.23
CA SER A 300 8.49 8.79 -12.11
C SER A 300 9.71 9.36 -11.39
N ASP A 301 9.55 9.81 -10.16
CA ASP A 301 10.56 10.65 -9.51
C ASP A 301 11.33 9.96 -8.38
N HIS A 302 10.65 9.15 -7.56
CA HIS A 302 11.19 8.52 -6.35
C HIS A 302 10.26 7.42 -5.84
N TYR A 303 10.74 6.59 -4.90
CA TYR A 303 9.89 5.68 -4.11
C TYR A 303 9.00 6.46 -3.13
N TYR A 304 7.84 5.90 -2.81
CA TYR A 304 6.89 6.51 -1.88
C TYR A 304 7.42 6.60 -0.44
N GLY A 305 7.23 7.75 0.19
CA GLY A 305 7.50 7.97 1.62
C GLY A 305 8.96 7.71 2.01
N SER A 306 9.16 7.25 3.24
CA SER A 306 10.49 6.98 3.79
C SER A 306 11.20 5.77 3.16
N ILE A 307 10.53 5.00 2.28
CA ILE A 307 11.15 3.90 1.53
C ILE A 307 12.34 4.40 0.71
N LYS A 308 12.32 5.67 0.30
CA LYS A 308 13.46 6.32 -0.36
C LYS A 308 14.78 6.20 0.44
N TYR A 309 14.73 6.13 1.77
CA TYR A 309 15.93 6.01 2.60
C TYR A 309 16.43 4.58 2.77
N LEU A 310 15.68 3.58 2.32
CA LEU A 310 16.01 2.16 2.47
C LEU A 310 16.79 1.59 1.27
N ILE A 311 17.00 2.39 0.21
CA ILE A 311 17.64 2.00 -1.05
C ILE A 311 18.77 3.00 -1.34
#